data_AF-A0A662Y430-F1
#
_entry.id   AF-A0A662Y430-F1
#
_cell.length_a   1.000
_cell.length_b   1.000
_cell.length_c   1.000
_cell.angle_alpha   90.00
_cell.angle_beta   90.00
_cell.angle_gamma   90.00
#
_symmetry.space_group_name_H-M   'P 1'
#
loop_
_entity.id
_entity.type
_entity.pdbx_description
1 polymer ?
#
loop_
_entity_poly.entity_id
_entity_poly.type
_entity_poly.pdbx_seq_one_letter_code
_entity_poly.pdbx_strand_id
1 'polypeptide(L)'
;MAQLQDQLTSGAITGKVELVPMLHWGKFVPALNALIGTAAERSPAADVLLLQSLEIEVDAPSVALLRSHFDVERDLVVGAALPGHAFQPDPTKQPLELGGLTAPWNTLALWNLHQLTKIGFALMGDALRLEVDGIGSAAGIEEVTTIAMYQQLFRNTQAATAAKLLRLPGIAWQVDELKDPERMAWHRKKMTSKEKRATAQMAHFGGVAVGQVYHLEA
;
A
#
# COMPACT_ATOMS: atom_id res chain seq x y z
N MET A 1 24.70 7.00 2.47
CA MET A 1 24.72 7.96 3.59
C MET A 1 25.37 9.28 3.18
N ALA A 2 26.67 9.31 2.82
CA ALA A 2 27.33 10.54 2.34
C ALA A 2 26.59 11.22 1.17
N GLN A 3 26.17 10.43 0.17
CA GLN A 3 25.43 10.95 -0.99
C GLN A 3 24.07 11.58 -0.67
N LEU A 4 23.35 11.07 0.34
CA LEU A 4 22.06 11.63 0.78
C LEU A 4 22.27 12.92 1.57
N GLN A 5 23.32 12.95 2.40
CA GLN A 5 23.75 14.15 3.11
C GLN A 5 24.18 15.26 2.14
N ASP A 6 24.90 14.91 1.07
CA ASP A 6 25.30 15.84 0.00
C ASP A 6 24.08 16.35 -0.78
N GLN A 7 23.09 15.50 -1.07
CA GLN A 7 21.83 15.90 -1.72
C GLN A 7 20.98 16.84 -0.85
N LEU A 8 20.95 16.63 0.47
CA LEU A 8 20.32 17.55 1.41
C LEU A 8 21.07 18.88 1.50
N THR A 9 22.39 18.83 1.58
CA THR A 9 23.24 20.02 1.72
C THR A 9 23.25 20.88 0.45
N SER A 10 23.15 20.25 -0.71
CA SER A 10 23.02 20.92 -2.01
C SER A 10 21.62 21.48 -2.29
N GLY A 11 20.63 21.21 -1.44
CA GLY A 11 19.24 21.65 -1.63
C GLY A 11 18.52 20.89 -2.75
N ALA A 12 19.09 19.79 -3.25
CA ALA A 12 18.47 18.95 -4.28
C ALA A 12 17.23 18.20 -3.74
N ILE A 13 17.15 18.01 -2.42
CA ILE A 13 15.98 17.49 -1.72
C ILE A 13 15.37 18.63 -0.89
N THR A 14 14.15 19.02 -1.23
CA THR A 14 13.38 19.98 -0.44
C THR A 14 12.64 19.23 0.66
N GLY A 15 12.88 19.57 1.92
CA GLY A 15 12.16 19.01 3.08
C GLY A 15 13.08 18.46 4.16
N LYS A 16 12.48 17.78 5.14
CA LYS A 16 13.19 17.12 6.24
C LYS A 16 13.34 15.65 5.90
N VAL A 17 14.59 15.16 5.89
CA VAL A 17 14.88 13.73 5.76
C VAL A 17 15.22 13.19 7.13
N GLU A 18 14.59 12.07 7.47
CA GLU A 18 14.82 11.36 8.71
C GLU A 18 15.17 9.91 8.44
N LEU A 19 16.08 9.38 9.26
CA LEU A 19 16.47 7.98 9.23
C LEU A 19 15.85 7.28 10.44
N VAL A 20 15.15 6.18 10.17
CA VAL A 20 14.55 5.33 11.20
C VAL A 20 15.40 4.06 11.30
N PRO A 21 16.36 3.99 12.25
CA PRO A 21 17.13 2.78 12.44
C PRO A 21 16.25 1.67 12.99
N MET A 22 16.39 0.46 12.44
CA MET A 22 15.62 -0.70 12.85
C MET A 22 16.54 -1.82 13.32
N LEU A 23 16.28 -2.32 14.53
CA LEU A 23 16.98 -3.50 15.05
C LEU A 23 16.49 -4.80 14.40
N HIS A 24 15.22 -4.84 14.00
CA HIS A 24 14.61 -6.00 13.34
C HIS A 24 13.77 -5.54 12.16
N TRP A 25 14.20 -5.89 10.95
CA TRP A 25 13.50 -5.51 9.72
C TRP A 25 12.22 -6.34 9.46
N GLY A 26 12.21 -7.61 9.87
CA GLY A 26 11.17 -8.56 9.47
C GLY A 26 11.18 -8.79 7.96
N LYS A 27 9.98 -8.88 7.35
CA LYS A 27 9.84 -8.90 5.89
C LYS A 27 9.34 -7.54 5.36
N PHE A 28 8.22 -7.05 5.87
CA PHE A 28 7.57 -5.81 5.43
C PHE A 28 6.95 -5.01 6.59
N VAL A 29 6.13 -5.67 7.40
CA VAL A 29 5.26 -5.04 8.40
C VAL A 29 6.02 -4.29 9.51
N PRO A 30 7.13 -4.82 10.09
CA PRO A 30 7.84 -4.08 11.14
C PRO A 30 8.34 -2.72 10.69
N ALA A 31 8.85 -2.61 9.45
CA ALA A 31 9.30 -1.34 8.89
C ALA A 31 8.15 -0.37 8.70
N LEU A 32 7.03 -0.84 8.16
CA LEU A 32 5.84 -0.02 7.98
C LEU A 32 5.27 0.47 9.32
N ASN A 33 5.23 -0.38 10.34
CA ASN A 33 4.77 0.01 11.68
C ASN A 33 5.74 0.97 12.37
N ALA A 34 7.05 0.85 12.14
CA ALA A 34 8.02 1.83 12.61
C ALA A 34 7.82 3.21 11.94
N LEU A 35 7.47 3.24 10.65
CA LEU A 35 7.13 4.48 9.95
C LEU A 35 5.88 5.15 10.53
N ILE A 36 4.84 4.39 10.86
CA ILE A 36 3.63 4.91 11.52
C ILE A 36 3.97 5.57 12.84
N GLY A 37 4.66 4.85 13.73
CA GLY A 37 5.04 5.36 15.05
C GLY A 37 5.91 6.61 14.95
N THR A 38 6.91 6.57 14.05
CA THR A 38 7.79 7.72 13.80
C THR A 38 7.02 8.93 13.29
N ALA A 39 6.13 8.74 12.30
CA ALA A 39 5.35 9.83 11.72
C ALA A 39 4.40 10.45 12.76
N ALA A 40 3.71 9.61 13.54
CA ALA A 40 2.80 10.08 14.58
C ALA A 40 3.50 10.84 15.71
N GLU A 41 4.69 10.38 16.11
CA GLU A 41 5.48 11.02 17.18
C GLU A 41 6.11 12.34 16.71
N ARG A 42 6.71 12.34 15.52
CA ARG A 42 7.56 13.46 15.05
C ARG A 42 6.80 14.49 14.21
N SER A 43 5.64 14.12 13.69
CA SER A 43 4.77 14.98 12.89
C SER A 43 3.33 14.94 13.42
N PRO A 44 3.07 15.42 14.66
CA PRO A 44 1.75 15.31 15.30
C PRO A 44 0.64 16.08 14.58
N ALA A 45 0.98 17.00 13.67
CA ALA A 45 0.03 17.72 12.82
C ALA A 45 -0.28 17.00 11.49
N ALA A 46 0.32 15.83 11.23
CA ALA A 46 0.07 15.08 10.01
C ALA A 46 -1.15 14.16 10.18
N ASP A 47 -2.14 14.33 9.30
CA ASP A 47 -3.33 13.47 9.30
C ASP A 47 -3.19 12.24 8.39
N VAL A 48 -2.21 12.26 7.48
CA VAL A 48 -2.01 11.23 6.46
C VAL A 48 -0.55 10.82 6.34
N LEU A 49 -0.34 9.59 5.88
CA LEU A 49 0.97 9.00 5.59
C LEU A 49 0.99 8.53 4.14
N LEU A 50 1.85 9.13 3.31
CA LEU A 50 2.12 8.63 1.96
C LEU A 50 3.22 7.58 2.02
N LEU A 51 2.92 6.36 1.57
CA LEU A 51 3.90 5.32 1.33
C LEU A 51 4.21 5.28 -0.17
N GLN A 52 5.50 5.27 -0.49
CA GLN A 52 6.02 5.21 -1.85
C GLN A 52 7.23 4.27 -1.90
N SER A 53 7.22 3.34 -2.84
CA SER A 53 8.38 2.49 -3.14
C SER A 53 9.46 3.25 -3.91
N LEU A 54 10.71 2.83 -3.78
CA LEU A 54 11.80 3.31 -4.64
C LEU A 54 11.65 2.85 -6.11
N GLU A 55 10.76 1.89 -6.38
CA GLU A 55 10.48 1.38 -7.73
C GLU A 55 9.53 2.27 -8.55
N ILE A 56 9.04 3.39 -8.00
CA ILE A 56 8.11 4.29 -8.67
C ILE A 56 8.58 5.73 -8.58
N GLU A 57 8.54 6.40 -9.72
CA GLU A 57 8.63 7.85 -9.82
C GLU A 57 7.22 8.41 -9.99
N VAL A 58 6.90 9.44 -9.22
CA VAL A 58 5.61 10.12 -9.26
C VAL A 58 5.87 11.61 -9.17
N ASP A 59 5.18 12.40 -10.00
CA ASP A 59 5.30 13.84 -9.98
C ASP A 59 4.41 14.48 -8.90
N ALA A 60 4.73 15.71 -8.51
CA ALA A 60 3.98 16.43 -7.49
C ALA A 60 2.48 16.62 -7.86
N PRO A 61 2.10 16.92 -9.12
CA PRO A 61 0.69 16.95 -9.54
C PRO A 61 -0.06 15.65 -9.29
N SER A 62 0.55 14.48 -9.57
CA SER A 62 -0.09 13.18 -9.33
C SER A 62 -0.28 12.90 -7.85
N VAL A 63 0.69 13.28 -7.00
CA VAL A 63 0.54 13.18 -5.54
C VAL A 63 -0.57 14.11 -5.05
N ALA A 64 -0.67 15.33 -5.59
CA ALA A 64 -1.73 16.28 -5.26
C ALA A 64 -3.12 15.74 -5.67
N LEU A 65 -3.22 15.08 -6.83
CA LEU A 65 -4.45 14.45 -7.30
C LEU A 65 -4.84 13.24 -6.44
N LEU A 66 -3.87 12.43 -6.03
CA LEU A 66 -4.11 11.35 -5.05
C LEU A 66 -4.68 11.93 -3.74
N ARG A 67 -4.09 13.04 -3.25
CA ARG A 67 -4.53 13.71 -2.03
C ARG A 67 -5.92 14.35 -2.17
N SER A 68 -6.26 14.92 -3.33
CA SER A 68 -7.57 15.57 -3.52
C SER A 68 -8.75 14.60 -3.46
N HIS A 69 -8.49 13.31 -3.67
CA HIS A 69 -9.48 12.23 -3.58
C HIS A 69 -9.57 11.57 -2.20
N PHE A 70 -8.72 12.01 -1.27
CA PHE A 70 -8.66 11.50 0.10
C PHE A 70 -9.53 12.35 1.04
N ASP A 71 -10.62 11.75 1.52
CA ASP A 71 -11.50 12.30 2.55
C ASP A 71 -11.11 11.69 3.91
N VAL A 72 -10.51 12.50 4.79
CA VAL A 72 -9.97 12.03 6.09
C VAL A 72 -11.04 11.44 7.02
N GLU A 73 -12.30 11.82 6.85
CA GLU A 73 -13.40 11.31 7.67
C GLU A 73 -13.96 9.98 7.15
N ARG A 74 -13.67 9.62 5.90
CA ARG A 74 -14.26 8.44 5.23
C ARG A 74 -13.24 7.40 4.82
N ASP A 75 -12.07 7.85 4.39
CA ASP A 75 -11.04 7.00 3.77
C ASP A 75 -10.01 6.55 4.79
N LEU A 76 -9.81 5.22 4.81
CA LEU A 76 -8.66 4.59 5.44
C LEU A 76 -7.44 4.72 4.53
N VAL A 77 -7.62 4.50 3.22
CA VAL A 77 -6.53 4.48 2.25
C VAL A 77 -7.00 4.83 0.84
N VAL A 78 -6.17 5.57 0.13
CA VAL A 78 -6.30 5.84 -1.31
C VAL A 78 -4.96 5.54 -1.97
N GLY A 79 -4.93 4.57 -2.89
CA GLY A 79 -3.73 4.19 -3.63
C GLY A 79 -3.85 4.43 -5.13
N ALA A 80 -2.70 4.46 -5.80
CA ALA A 80 -2.65 4.59 -7.25
C ALA A 80 -2.78 3.22 -7.94
N ALA A 81 -3.59 3.17 -8.99
CA ALA A 81 -3.69 2.03 -9.89
C ALA A 81 -2.42 1.95 -10.74
N LEU A 82 -1.56 0.99 -10.40
CA LEU A 82 -0.33 0.68 -11.12
C LEU A 82 -0.53 -0.44 -12.15
N PRO A 83 0.34 -0.57 -13.17
CA PRO A 83 0.28 -1.70 -14.09
C PRO A 83 0.33 -3.04 -13.34
N GLY A 84 -0.56 -3.95 -13.72
CA GLY A 84 -0.74 -5.24 -13.05
C GLY A 84 -1.94 -5.31 -12.10
N HIS A 85 -2.53 -4.18 -11.68
CA HIS A 85 -3.82 -4.21 -10.98
C HIS A 85 -4.93 -4.74 -11.89
N ALA A 86 -5.86 -5.48 -11.30
CA ALA A 86 -7.16 -5.80 -11.88
C ALA A 86 -8.11 -4.60 -11.72
N PHE A 87 -7.70 -3.44 -12.26
CA PHE A 87 -8.44 -2.19 -12.12
C PHE A 87 -9.77 -2.25 -12.90
N GLN A 88 -10.86 -1.83 -12.25
CA GLN A 88 -12.22 -1.99 -12.76
C GLN A 88 -13.10 -0.87 -12.20
N PRO A 89 -13.18 0.29 -12.87
CA PRO A 89 -13.84 1.50 -12.35
C PRO A 89 -15.35 1.53 -12.59
N ASP A 90 -15.95 0.43 -13.05
CA ASP A 90 -17.38 0.33 -13.37
C ASP A 90 -18.21 0.54 -12.08
N PRO A 91 -18.99 1.64 -11.98
CA PRO A 91 -19.72 1.98 -10.74
C PRO A 91 -20.81 0.95 -10.41
N THR A 92 -21.28 0.17 -11.39
CA THR A 92 -22.30 -0.88 -11.17
C THR A 92 -21.74 -2.13 -10.50
N LYS A 93 -20.41 -2.23 -10.41
CA LYS A 93 -19.68 -3.37 -9.82
C LYS A 93 -18.95 -2.99 -8.53
N GLN A 94 -19.17 -1.77 -8.01
CA GLN A 94 -18.54 -1.32 -6.77
C GLN A 94 -19.41 -1.61 -5.53
N PRO A 95 -18.80 -1.78 -4.34
CA PRO A 95 -17.37 -2.00 -4.14
C PRO A 95 -16.94 -3.40 -4.62
N LEU A 96 -15.66 -3.53 -4.98
CA LEU A 96 -15.05 -4.82 -5.36
C LEU A 96 -14.51 -5.54 -4.12
N GLU A 97 -14.37 -6.86 -4.22
CA GLU A 97 -13.64 -7.64 -3.23
C GLU A 97 -12.17 -7.23 -3.21
N LEU A 98 -11.64 -7.07 -2.00
CA LEU A 98 -10.24 -6.76 -1.76
C LEU A 98 -9.37 -8.01 -1.93
N GLY A 99 -8.41 -7.93 -2.83
CA GLY A 99 -7.49 -9.01 -3.17
C GLY A 99 -6.12 -8.50 -3.55
N GLY A 100 -5.23 -9.41 -3.95
CA GLY A 100 -3.83 -9.08 -4.24
C GLY A 100 -3.66 -8.14 -5.44
N LEU A 101 -4.62 -8.13 -6.37
CA LEU A 101 -4.60 -7.27 -7.56
C LEU A 101 -5.62 -6.13 -7.55
N THR A 102 -6.48 -6.03 -6.54
CA THR A 102 -7.48 -4.96 -6.39
C THR A 102 -7.15 -4.01 -5.25
N ALA A 103 -6.34 -4.43 -4.28
CA ALA A 103 -5.96 -3.58 -3.16
C ALA A 103 -5.05 -2.40 -3.57
N PRO A 104 -5.15 -1.24 -2.90
CA PRO A 104 -4.18 -0.16 -3.03
C PRO A 104 -2.85 -0.57 -2.43
N TRP A 105 -1.89 -0.91 -3.30
CA TRP A 105 -0.55 -1.33 -2.88
C TRP A 105 0.24 -0.19 -2.24
N ASN A 106 0.98 -0.49 -1.18
CA ASN A 106 1.92 0.44 -0.53
C ASN A 106 3.05 0.94 -1.45
N THR A 107 3.14 0.42 -2.68
CA THR A 107 4.00 0.97 -3.73
C THR A 107 3.72 2.46 -3.97
N LEU A 108 2.45 2.88 -3.93
CA LEU A 108 2.05 4.29 -3.89
C LEU A 108 0.65 4.42 -3.30
N ALA A 109 0.58 4.63 -1.98
CA ALA A 109 -0.69 4.73 -1.25
C ALA A 109 -0.64 5.76 -0.13
N LEU A 110 -1.70 6.57 -0.05
CA LEU A 110 -1.94 7.55 0.99
C LEU A 110 -2.88 6.96 2.03
N TRP A 111 -2.42 6.87 3.28
CA TRP A 111 -3.13 6.28 4.40
C TRP A 111 -3.59 7.33 5.40
N ASN A 112 -4.69 7.05 6.09
CA ASN A 112 -5.15 7.82 7.24
C ASN A 112 -4.24 7.53 8.44
N LEU A 113 -3.32 8.43 8.77
CA LEU A 113 -2.34 8.18 9.82
C LEU A 113 -3.02 8.02 11.18
N HIS A 114 -4.03 8.86 11.46
CA HIS A 114 -4.78 8.78 12.71
C HIS A 114 -5.45 7.40 12.89
N GLN A 115 -6.11 6.89 11.85
CA GLN A 115 -6.71 5.55 11.93
C GLN A 115 -5.66 4.44 12.00
N LEU A 116 -4.57 4.55 11.23
CA LEU A 116 -3.53 3.53 11.18
C LEU A 116 -2.81 3.39 12.54
N THR A 117 -2.63 4.46 13.31
CA THR A 117 -2.05 4.39 14.66
C THR A 117 -2.86 3.53 15.65
N LYS A 118 -4.14 3.24 15.36
CA LYS A 118 -4.98 2.41 16.24
C LYS A 118 -4.62 0.93 16.18
N ILE A 119 -4.12 0.44 15.04
CA ILE A 119 -3.91 -0.99 14.80
C ILE A 119 -2.56 -1.33 14.13
N GLY A 120 -1.92 -0.36 13.47
CA GLY A 120 -0.80 -0.60 12.55
C GLY A 120 -1.18 -1.44 11.34
N PHE A 121 -0.18 -1.83 10.55
CA PHE A 121 -0.27 -2.94 9.62
C PHE A 121 -0.31 -4.26 10.38
N ALA A 122 -1.22 -5.15 9.98
CA ALA A 122 -1.40 -6.45 10.60
C ALA A 122 -0.15 -7.32 10.37
N LEU A 123 0.36 -7.95 11.42
CA LEU A 123 1.53 -8.85 11.33
C LEU A 123 1.32 -10.03 10.35
N MET A 124 0.06 -10.35 10.02
CA MET A 124 -0.29 -11.31 8.98
C MET A 124 0.36 -11.00 7.62
N GLY A 125 0.58 -9.71 7.30
CA GLY A 125 1.27 -9.27 6.09
C GLY A 125 2.70 -9.81 5.92
N ASP A 126 3.37 -10.13 7.04
CA ASP A 126 4.69 -10.77 7.06
C ASP A 126 4.63 -12.30 6.91
N ALA A 127 3.45 -12.89 7.08
CA ALA A 127 3.21 -14.32 6.90
C ALA A 127 4.32 -15.20 7.50
N LEU A 128 4.67 -14.95 8.76
CA LEU A 128 5.91 -15.45 9.38
C LEU A 128 6.07 -16.97 9.32
N ARG A 129 4.96 -17.71 9.27
CA ARG A 129 4.92 -19.18 9.23
C ARG A 129 3.96 -19.72 8.18
N LEU A 130 3.69 -18.92 7.15
CA LEU A 130 2.78 -19.30 6.07
C LEU A 130 3.52 -19.30 4.74
N GLU A 131 3.50 -20.45 4.09
CA GLU A 131 4.05 -20.65 2.75
C GLU A 131 2.95 -21.08 1.78
N VAL A 132 3.16 -20.79 0.49
CA VAL A 132 2.30 -21.17 -0.61
C VAL A 132 3.10 -22.02 -1.58
N ASP A 133 2.58 -23.19 -1.91
CA ASP A 133 3.22 -24.13 -2.83
C ASP A 133 3.58 -23.48 -4.17
N GLY A 134 4.84 -23.67 -4.58
CA GLY A 134 5.39 -23.10 -5.82
C GLY A 134 5.67 -21.59 -5.78
N ILE A 135 5.45 -20.93 -4.63
CA ILE A 135 5.77 -19.51 -4.39
C ILE A 135 6.78 -19.35 -3.25
N GLY A 136 6.61 -20.09 -2.15
CA GLY A 136 7.35 -19.91 -0.90
C GLY A 136 6.57 -19.03 0.07
N SER A 137 7.27 -18.16 0.82
CA SER A 137 6.66 -17.26 1.81
C SER A 137 5.44 -16.50 1.27
N ALA A 138 4.34 -16.48 2.05
CA ALA A 138 3.12 -15.77 1.65
C ALA A 138 3.16 -14.25 1.87
N ALA A 139 4.25 -13.70 2.39
CA ALA A 139 4.38 -12.29 2.81
C ALA A 139 4.33 -11.27 1.66
N GLY A 140 4.10 -10.00 1.96
CA GLY A 140 4.29 -8.86 1.03
C GLY A 140 3.04 -8.45 0.25
N ILE A 141 1.89 -8.46 0.94
CA ILE A 141 0.56 -7.93 0.57
C ILE A 141 -0.14 -7.50 1.86
N GLU A 142 0.61 -6.84 2.72
CA GLU A 142 0.18 -6.39 4.04
C GLU A 142 -1.04 -5.46 4.01
N GLU A 143 -1.23 -4.72 2.91
CA GLU A 143 -2.39 -3.87 2.69
C GLU A 143 -3.69 -4.66 2.71
N VAL A 144 -3.74 -5.86 2.12
CA VAL A 144 -4.97 -6.66 2.02
C VAL A 144 -5.45 -7.06 3.41
N THR A 145 -4.56 -7.66 4.20
CA THR A 145 -4.91 -8.13 5.55
C THR A 145 -5.19 -6.97 6.50
N THR A 146 -4.48 -5.87 6.36
CA THR A 146 -4.68 -4.67 7.18
C THR A 146 -6.02 -4.00 6.90
N ILE A 147 -6.36 -3.75 5.62
CA ILE A 147 -7.63 -3.13 5.23
C ILE A 147 -8.80 -4.03 5.64
N ALA A 148 -8.74 -5.33 5.33
CA ALA A 148 -9.80 -6.27 5.66
C ALA A 148 -10.05 -6.35 7.18
N MET A 149 -8.98 -6.47 7.97
CA MET A 149 -9.07 -6.47 9.43
C MET A 149 -9.66 -5.15 9.95
N TYR A 150 -9.16 -4.01 9.45
CA TYR A 150 -9.63 -2.70 9.88
C TYR A 150 -11.12 -2.50 9.57
N GLN A 151 -11.53 -2.77 8.33
CA GLN A 151 -12.93 -2.68 7.91
C GLN A 151 -13.83 -3.55 8.78
N GLN A 152 -13.41 -4.77 9.11
CA GLN A 152 -14.18 -5.63 10.01
C GLN A 152 -14.28 -5.06 11.43
N LEU A 153 -13.16 -4.63 12.02
CA LEU A 153 -13.12 -4.11 13.40
C LEU A 153 -13.99 -2.87 13.57
N PHE A 154 -14.06 -2.02 12.55
CA PHE A 154 -14.71 -0.71 12.62
C PHE A 154 -16.02 -0.60 11.83
N ARG A 155 -16.53 -1.71 11.26
CA ARG A 155 -17.74 -1.75 10.39
C ARG A 155 -19.00 -1.08 10.95
N ASN A 156 -19.13 -1.04 12.29
CA ASN A 156 -20.30 -0.50 12.98
C ASN A 156 -19.95 0.78 13.77
N THR A 157 -18.92 1.50 13.34
CA THR A 157 -18.45 2.74 13.96
C THR A 157 -18.50 3.88 12.95
N GLN A 158 -18.19 5.10 13.41
CA GLN A 158 -18.03 6.27 12.54
C GLN A 158 -16.60 6.42 12.00
N ALA A 159 -15.73 5.43 12.19
CA ALA A 159 -14.35 5.54 11.72
C ALA A 159 -14.26 5.49 10.19
N ALA A 160 -13.26 6.16 9.63
CA ALA A 160 -12.91 6.11 8.23
C ALA A 160 -12.42 4.69 7.85
N THR A 161 -13.17 3.98 6.99
CA THR A 161 -12.90 2.57 6.61
C THR A 161 -12.78 2.35 5.10
N ALA A 162 -13.06 3.37 4.28
CA ALA A 162 -13.07 3.19 2.83
C ALA A 162 -11.65 3.00 2.28
N ALA A 163 -11.48 2.01 1.39
CA ALA A 163 -10.29 1.83 0.61
C ALA A 163 -10.59 2.20 -0.85
N LYS A 164 -9.71 2.97 -1.48
CA LYS A 164 -9.84 3.39 -2.87
C LYS A 164 -8.58 3.09 -3.66
N LEU A 165 -8.75 2.69 -4.90
CA LEU A 165 -7.70 2.59 -5.91
C LEU A 165 -8.05 3.56 -7.05
N LEU A 166 -7.12 4.44 -7.41
CA LEU A 166 -7.35 5.53 -8.36
C LEU A 166 -6.44 5.43 -9.57
N ARG A 167 -6.99 5.57 -10.77
CA ARG A 167 -6.14 5.77 -11.95
C ARG A 167 -5.64 7.22 -11.96
N LEU A 168 -4.33 7.41 -11.90
CA LEU A 168 -3.70 8.73 -12.03
C LEU A 168 -3.04 8.87 -13.41
N PRO A 169 -3.08 10.06 -14.04
CA PRO A 169 -2.31 10.33 -15.24
C PRO A 169 -0.81 10.34 -14.93
N GLY A 170 0.04 9.98 -15.90
CA GLY A 170 1.49 10.18 -15.78
C GLY A 170 2.26 9.21 -14.88
N ILE A 171 1.60 8.22 -14.26
CA ILE A 171 2.32 7.16 -13.56
C ILE A 171 2.92 6.19 -14.57
N ALA A 172 4.18 6.43 -14.91
CA ALA A 172 5.02 5.48 -15.63
C ALA A 172 5.65 4.53 -14.60
N TRP A 173 5.08 3.34 -14.42
CA TRP A 173 5.88 2.25 -13.88
C TRP A 173 6.79 1.79 -15.02
N GLN A 174 8.11 1.72 -14.81
CA GLN A 174 9.10 1.40 -15.87
C GLN A 174 9.03 -0.05 -16.39
N VAL A 175 7.82 -0.63 -16.42
CA VAL A 175 7.48 -1.92 -17.03
C VAL A 175 6.98 -1.78 -18.48
N ASP A 176 6.49 -0.61 -18.90
CA ASP A 176 5.93 -0.44 -20.26
C ASP A 176 7.02 -0.45 -21.36
N GLU A 177 8.29 -0.26 -21.00
CA GLU A 177 9.44 -0.42 -21.90
C GLU A 177 9.95 -1.87 -21.99
N LEU A 178 9.31 -2.83 -21.30
CA LEU A 178 9.79 -4.21 -21.22
C LEU A 178 9.47 -5.01 -22.49
N LYS A 179 10.35 -4.89 -23.49
CA LYS A 179 10.37 -5.75 -24.67
C LYS A 179 10.99 -7.14 -24.42
N ASP A 180 11.49 -7.37 -23.20
CA ASP A 180 12.13 -8.63 -22.81
C ASP A 180 11.09 -9.69 -22.36
N PRO A 181 10.95 -10.80 -23.10
CA PRO A 181 10.02 -11.89 -22.77
C PRO A 181 10.21 -12.49 -21.37
N GLU A 182 11.45 -12.54 -20.85
CA GLU A 182 11.75 -13.09 -19.53
C GLU A 182 11.23 -12.18 -18.42
N ARG A 183 11.44 -10.86 -18.54
CA ARG A 183 10.87 -9.88 -17.61
C ARG A 183 9.35 -9.84 -17.66
N MET A 184 8.71 -10.00 -18.82
CA MET A 184 7.25 -10.13 -18.89
C MET A 184 6.74 -11.41 -18.21
N ALA A 185 7.43 -12.54 -18.40
CA ALA A 185 7.10 -13.78 -17.72
C ALA A 185 7.25 -13.65 -16.20
N TRP A 186 8.32 -13.00 -15.75
CA TRP A 186 8.53 -12.67 -14.33
C TRP A 186 7.44 -11.75 -13.79
N HIS A 187 7.06 -10.71 -14.52
CA HIS A 187 5.96 -9.82 -14.13
C HIS A 187 4.63 -10.57 -13.98
N ARG A 188 4.26 -11.42 -14.95
CA ARG A 188 3.06 -12.28 -14.85
C ARG A 188 3.12 -13.22 -13.64
N LYS A 189 4.29 -13.82 -13.38
CA LYS A 189 4.51 -14.66 -12.19
C LYS A 189 4.37 -13.86 -10.90
N LYS A 190 4.89 -12.62 -10.85
CA LYS A 190 4.76 -11.68 -9.72
C LYS A 190 3.30 -11.30 -9.46
N MET A 191 2.51 -11.03 -10.50
CA MET A 191 1.09 -10.71 -10.33
C MET A 191 0.28 -11.93 -9.89
N THR A 192 0.51 -13.09 -10.51
CA THR A 192 -0.16 -14.34 -10.11
C THR A 192 0.18 -14.72 -8.66
N SER A 193 1.42 -14.48 -8.23
CA SER A 193 1.81 -14.74 -6.86
C SER A 193 1.19 -13.75 -5.88
N LYS A 194 0.82 -12.53 -6.30
CA LYS A 194 0.09 -11.61 -5.42
C LYS A 194 -1.26 -12.19 -5.03
N GLU A 195 -2.08 -12.59 -5.99
CA GLU A 195 -3.44 -13.08 -5.69
C GLU A 195 -3.43 -14.34 -4.82
N LYS A 196 -2.51 -15.28 -5.12
CA LYS A 196 -2.34 -16.51 -4.34
C LYS A 196 -1.91 -16.23 -2.90
N ARG A 197 -0.97 -15.30 -2.70
CA ARG A 197 -0.51 -14.88 -1.37
C ARG A 197 -1.61 -14.20 -0.57
N ALA A 198 -2.37 -13.29 -1.18
CA ALA A 198 -3.50 -12.61 -0.55
C ALA A 198 -4.56 -13.61 -0.08
N THR A 199 -4.94 -14.56 -0.96
CA THR A 199 -5.90 -15.62 -0.64
C THR A 199 -5.40 -16.48 0.54
N ALA A 200 -4.14 -16.90 0.50
CA ALA A 200 -3.55 -17.71 1.56
C ALA A 200 -3.48 -16.95 2.89
N GLN A 201 -3.06 -15.68 2.87
CA GLN A 201 -3.02 -14.84 4.06
C GLN A 201 -4.41 -14.67 4.67
N MET A 202 -5.44 -14.35 3.89
CA MET A 202 -6.81 -14.18 4.40
C MET A 202 -7.38 -15.47 4.98
N ALA A 203 -7.16 -16.61 4.31
CA ALA A 203 -7.57 -17.91 4.82
C ALA A 203 -6.86 -18.27 6.14
N HIS A 204 -5.54 -17.99 6.23
CA HIS A 204 -4.76 -18.24 7.44
C HIS A 204 -5.08 -17.25 8.56
N PHE A 205 -5.46 -16.02 8.23
CA PHE A 205 -5.84 -15.01 9.22
C PHE A 205 -7.01 -15.51 10.06
N GLY A 206 -8.02 -16.12 9.42
CA GLY A 206 -9.13 -16.78 10.09
C GLY A 206 -10.05 -15.80 10.82
N GLY A 207 -11.35 -15.86 10.52
CA GLY A 207 -12.34 -15.01 11.18
C GLY A 207 -12.29 -13.53 10.80
N VAL A 208 -11.46 -13.14 9.82
CA VAL A 208 -11.49 -11.84 9.15
C VAL A 208 -12.17 -11.99 7.79
N ALA A 209 -13.26 -11.25 7.57
CA ALA A 209 -13.97 -11.19 6.30
C ALA A 209 -13.11 -10.55 5.22
N VAL A 210 -13.34 -10.93 3.97
CA VAL A 210 -12.72 -10.26 2.82
C VAL A 210 -13.12 -8.79 2.81
N GLY A 211 -12.13 -7.91 2.68
CA GLY A 211 -12.35 -6.47 2.64
C GLY A 211 -12.99 -6.02 1.33
N GLN A 212 -13.25 -4.73 1.23
CA GLN A 212 -13.84 -4.08 0.06
C GLN A 212 -13.00 -2.89 -0.38
N VAL A 213 -12.97 -2.63 -1.69
CA VAL A 213 -12.24 -1.51 -2.30
C VAL A 213 -13.06 -0.88 -3.42
N TYR A 214 -12.97 0.44 -3.54
CA TYR A 214 -13.55 1.20 -4.64
C TYR A 214 -12.48 1.51 -5.68
N HIS A 215 -12.74 1.17 -6.95
CA HIS A 215 -11.88 1.60 -8.07
C HIS A 215 -12.51 2.81 -8.74
N LEU A 216 -11.79 3.94 -8.81
CA LEU A 216 -12.32 5.19 -9.35
C LEU A 216 -11.36 5.82 -10.37
N GLU A 217 -11.93 6.48 -11.37
CA GLU A 217 -11.18 7.39 -12.24
C GLU A 217 -10.97 8.72 -11.49
N ALA A 218 -9.77 9.29 -11.60
CA ALA A 218 -9.39 10.56 -10.96
C ALA A 218 -9.59 11.77 -11.89
#